data_AF-W9VTJ5-F1
#
_entry.id   AF-W9VTJ5-F1
#
_cell.length_a   1.000
_cell.length_b   1.000
_cell.length_c   1.000
_cell.angle_alpha   90.00
_cell.angle_beta   90.00
_cell.angle_gamma   90.00
#
_symmetry.space_group_name_H-M   'P 1'
#
loop_
_entity.id
_entity.type
_entity.pdbx_description
1 polymer ?
#
loop_
_entity_poly.entity_id
_entity_poly.type
_entity_poly.pdbx_seq_one_letter_code
_entity_poly.pdbx_strand_id
1 'polypeptide(L)'
;MARTKTKNHTQQQKDILRSTSAPLVKSPPPKKSQKSIENLLTEAAELLEQAQPELALPLAEEALQRLEADRRHHQKPSQNGDETDIEELLSLAARGQPTLPTALVLNAEIRVALGDVEPARRNFARATQMDRDGALISAEPWLWLAQLCEEGGRESIRCFEQACEVLRNEIDVIEEAASGNGETGAGKVLDEKKAKLADALCAMAEVYMTDLSWEADAETRCEALVTEAVAVCPEDMAAGVLQTLASVRISQERIDEARTALKRSLDIWHKEPGPASSEDTPQDPTRSEDGSEEDARKPDFATRVSLTRLLMEVELEPLALVVLDGLVREDDQSVECWYLGGWCHVLISQKSGITSEEKSKNQQTARTWLENCLRLYPVLSYDDERLRDHAVELVGGLKNELSAEGEMDEDDDDAWEDMDGQDGDEDDDGDVELEIEDEDVKGHGAANAGDGDVEMT
;
A
#
# COMPACT_ATOMS: atom_id res chain seq x y z
N MET A 1 39.30 -21.61 -60.88
CA MET A 1 40.14 -22.81 -61.14
C MET A 1 39.80 -23.82 -60.06
N ALA A 2 38.87 -24.76 -60.34
CA ALA A 2 39.12 -26.19 -60.58
C ALA A 2 38.71 -26.98 -59.30
N ARG A 3 37.75 -27.92 -59.22
CA ARG A 3 36.92 -28.78 -60.11
C ARG A 3 35.65 -29.16 -59.28
N THR A 4 34.40 -29.03 -59.77
CA THR A 4 33.55 -30.08 -60.43
C THR A 4 33.74 -31.51 -59.85
N LYS A 5 32.75 -32.37 -59.55
CA LYS A 5 31.35 -32.49 -59.99
C LYS A 5 30.71 -33.73 -59.30
N THR A 6 29.44 -33.62 -58.91
CA THR A 6 28.30 -34.57 -59.03
C THR A 6 28.34 -36.05 -58.57
N LYS A 7 27.26 -36.35 -57.82
CA LYS A 7 26.15 -37.33 -58.07
C LYS A 7 26.11 -38.65 -57.30
N ASN A 8 24.96 -38.77 -56.61
CA ASN A 8 24.27 -39.92 -56.05
C ASN A 8 24.33 -41.21 -56.88
N HIS A 9 24.32 -42.34 -56.16
CA HIS A 9 23.55 -43.52 -56.55
C HIS A 9 23.01 -44.24 -55.31
N THR A 10 21.70 -44.51 -55.34
CA THR A 10 20.90 -45.27 -54.37
C THR A 10 21.10 -46.77 -54.58
N GLN A 11 21.23 -47.58 -53.52
CA GLN A 11 20.74 -48.97 -53.54
C GLN A 11 20.52 -49.55 -52.13
N GLN A 12 19.49 -50.38 -52.04
CA GLN A 12 18.78 -50.89 -50.87
C GLN A 12 19.39 -52.16 -50.23
N GLN A 13 19.03 -52.34 -48.94
CA GLN A 13 18.59 -53.58 -48.26
C GLN A 13 19.56 -54.56 -47.55
N LYS A 14 19.28 -54.70 -46.23
CA LYS A 14 18.95 -55.91 -45.42
C LYS A 14 19.98 -56.54 -44.47
N ASP A 15 19.58 -56.45 -43.18
CA ASP A 15 19.47 -57.47 -42.12
C ASP A 15 20.71 -58.25 -41.63
N ILE A 16 20.93 -58.24 -40.31
CA ILE A 16 20.70 -59.40 -39.41
C ILE A 16 21.01 -59.02 -37.93
N LEU A 17 20.09 -59.47 -37.06
CA LEU A 17 19.97 -59.29 -35.61
C LEU A 17 21.11 -59.90 -34.77
N ARG A 18 21.45 -59.27 -33.64
CA ARG A 18 21.77 -59.97 -32.38
C ARG A 18 21.25 -59.18 -31.16
N SER A 19 20.29 -59.77 -30.48
CA SER A 19 19.87 -59.48 -29.12
C SER A 19 20.89 -60.06 -28.14
N THR A 20 21.29 -59.29 -27.12
CA THR A 20 21.52 -59.80 -25.75
C THR A 20 21.35 -58.66 -24.74
N SER A 21 20.44 -58.89 -23.81
CA SER A 21 20.05 -58.08 -22.66
C SER A 21 21.20 -57.89 -21.65
N ALA A 22 21.39 -56.66 -21.17
CA ALA A 22 22.10 -56.37 -19.91
C ALA A 22 21.46 -55.11 -19.27
N PRO A 23 21.27 -55.08 -17.94
CA PRO A 23 20.47 -54.04 -17.28
C PRO A 23 21.22 -52.71 -17.23
N LEU A 24 20.54 -51.63 -17.63
CA LEU A 24 21.00 -50.26 -17.38
C LEU A 24 21.15 -50.05 -15.87
N VAL A 25 22.38 -49.88 -15.41
CA VAL A 25 22.67 -49.22 -14.13
C VAL A 25 22.13 -47.79 -14.27
N LYS A 26 21.03 -47.50 -13.58
CA LYS A 26 20.53 -46.13 -13.44
C LYS A 26 21.56 -45.34 -12.67
N SER A 27 22.27 -44.45 -13.35
CA SER A 27 22.97 -43.34 -12.71
C SER A 27 21.96 -42.56 -11.85
N PRO A 28 22.29 -42.18 -10.61
CA PRO A 28 21.42 -41.28 -9.87
C PRO A 28 21.28 -39.96 -10.65
N PRO A 29 20.10 -39.31 -10.61
CA PRO A 29 19.93 -38.02 -11.27
C PRO A 29 20.96 -37.02 -10.73
N PRO A 30 21.45 -36.08 -11.55
CA PRO A 30 22.34 -35.04 -11.07
C PRO A 30 21.63 -34.28 -9.94
N LYS A 31 22.28 -34.19 -8.77
CA LYS A 31 21.82 -33.33 -7.68
C LYS A 31 21.67 -31.92 -8.28
N LYS A 32 20.45 -31.39 -8.33
CA LYS A 32 20.24 -29.97 -8.61
C LYS A 32 21.12 -29.21 -7.62
N SER A 33 22.04 -28.39 -8.13
CA SER A 33 22.87 -27.51 -7.30
C SER A 33 21.91 -26.65 -6.47
N GLN A 34 21.74 -26.94 -5.17
CA GLN A 34 20.90 -26.12 -4.30
C GLN A 34 21.54 -24.73 -4.20
N LYS A 35 20.77 -23.68 -4.51
CA LYS A 35 21.17 -22.28 -4.29
C LYS A 35 21.52 -22.09 -2.81
N SER A 36 22.50 -21.24 -2.49
CA SER A 36 22.83 -20.85 -1.10
C SER A 36 21.66 -20.08 -0.46
N ILE A 37 21.60 -20.04 0.87
CA ILE A 37 20.58 -19.25 1.59
C ILE A 37 20.70 -17.77 1.24
N GLU A 38 21.93 -17.25 1.17
CA GLU A 38 22.23 -15.87 0.76
C GLU A 38 21.63 -15.56 -0.62
N ASN A 39 21.90 -16.38 -1.64
CA ASN A 39 21.37 -16.15 -2.99
C ASN A 39 19.85 -16.23 -3.04
N LEU A 40 19.22 -17.09 -2.23
CA LEU A 40 17.76 -17.17 -2.16
C LEU A 40 17.16 -15.87 -1.61
N LEU A 41 17.76 -15.31 -0.56
CA LEU A 41 17.29 -14.06 0.05
C LEU A 41 17.55 -12.86 -0.86
N THR A 42 18.71 -12.78 -1.49
CA THR A 42 19.02 -11.70 -2.46
C THR A 42 18.05 -11.72 -3.63
N GLU A 43 17.80 -12.89 -4.24
CA GLU A 43 16.86 -13.02 -5.35
C GLU A 43 15.42 -12.73 -4.90
N ALA A 44 15.03 -13.11 -3.68
CA ALA A 44 13.72 -12.75 -3.13
C ALA A 44 13.57 -11.22 -2.94
N ALA A 45 14.60 -10.55 -2.44
CA ALA A 45 14.59 -9.09 -2.28
C ALA A 45 14.53 -8.37 -3.63
N GLU A 46 15.33 -8.79 -4.61
CA GLU A 46 15.30 -8.24 -5.98
C GLU A 46 13.93 -8.42 -6.65
N LEU A 47 13.26 -9.56 -6.42
CA LEU A 47 11.90 -9.80 -6.93
C LEU A 47 10.86 -8.93 -6.23
N LEU A 48 11.00 -8.68 -4.93
CA LEU A 48 10.13 -7.76 -4.20
C LEU A 48 10.28 -6.32 -4.73
N GLU A 49 11.51 -5.84 -4.93
CA GLU A 49 11.79 -4.53 -5.53
C GLU A 49 11.20 -4.38 -6.95
N GLN A 50 11.11 -5.49 -7.69
CA GLN A 50 10.49 -5.54 -9.02
C GLN A 50 8.96 -5.73 -8.99
N ALA A 51 8.33 -5.58 -7.82
CA ALA A 51 6.90 -5.81 -7.60
C ALA A 51 6.43 -7.21 -8.05
N GLN A 52 7.22 -8.25 -7.78
CA GLN A 52 6.90 -9.66 -8.07
C GLN A 52 6.88 -10.51 -6.78
N PRO A 53 6.04 -10.18 -5.80
CA PRO A 53 6.05 -10.83 -4.49
C PRO A 53 5.64 -12.32 -4.55
N GLU A 54 4.86 -12.75 -5.55
CA GLU A 54 4.45 -14.14 -5.74
C GLU A 54 5.64 -15.04 -6.10
N LEU A 55 6.63 -14.48 -6.81
CA LEU A 55 7.87 -15.18 -7.16
C LEU A 55 8.89 -15.12 -6.03
N ALA A 56 8.87 -14.04 -5.24
CA ALA A 56 9.76 -13.84 -4.09
C ALA A 56 9.44 -14.79 -2.93
N LEU A 57 8.16 -14.99 -2.63
CA LEU A 57 7.69 -15.75 -1.46
C LEU A 57 8.30 -17.16 -1.34
N PRO A 58 8.26 -18.04 -2.37
CA PRO A 58 8.79 -19.40 -2.23
C PRO A 58 10.30 -19.43 -1.98
N LEU A 59 11.05 -18.43 -2.46
CA LEU A 59 12.49 -18.32 -2.21
C LEU A 59 12.78 -17.94 -0.75
N ALA A 60 12.03 -16.96 -0.23
CA ALA A 60 12.13 -16.53 1.17
C ALA A 60 11.70 -17.64 2.14
N GLU A 61 10.64 -18.39 1.82
CA GLU A 61 10.20 -19.55 2.62
C GLU A 61 11.25 -20.67 2.65
N GLU A 62 11.88 -20.97 1.51
CA GLU A 62 12.95 -21.96 1.45
C GLU A 62 14.17 -21.54 2.27
N ALA A 63 14.55 -20.25 2.22
CA ALA A 63 15.64 -19.70 3.01
C ALA A 63 15.33 -19.80 4.52
N LEU A 64 14.12 -19.40 4.93
CA LEU A 64 13.66 -19.49 6.32
C LEU A 64 13.69 -20.92 6.84
N GLN A 65 13.12 -21.88 6.09
CA GLN A 65 13.07 -23.28 6.50
C GLN A 65 14.46 -23.86 6.78
N ARG A 66 15.45 -23.47 5.96
CA ARG A 66 16.85 -23.91 6.12
C ARG A 66 17.52 -23.26 7.33
N LEU A 67 17.35 -21.95 7.53
CA LEU A 67 17.87 -21.24 8.71
C LEU A 67 17.28 -21.80 10.02
N GLU A 68 16.00 -22.15 10.03
CA GLU A 68 15.35 -22.78 11.19
C GLU A 68 15.83 -24.21 11.43
N ALA A 69 16.13 -24.97 10.38
CA ALA A 69 16.73 -26.29 10.52
C ALA A 69 18.13 -26.18 11.13
N ASP A 70 18.94 -25.25 10.63
CA ASP A 70 20.29 -24.99 11.14
C ASP A 70 20.25 -24.58 12.62
N ARG A 71 19.37 -23.64 13.00
CA ARG A 71 19.18 -23.24 14.40
C ARG A 71 18.81 -24.43 15.30
N ARG A 72 17.87 -25.28 14.88
CA ARG A 72 17.46 -26.47 15.64
C ARG A 72 18.59 -27.49 15.82
N HIS A 73 19.51 -27.58 14.86
CA HIS A 73 20.69 -28.43 14.98
C HIS A 73 21.76 -27.86 15.94
N HIS A 74 21.82 -26.55 16.11
CA HIS A 74 22.81 -25.87 16.96
C HIS A 74 22.31 -25.63 18.41
N GLN A 75 20.99 -25.59 18.65
CA GLN A 75 20.43 -25.49 20.00
C GLN A 75 20.72 -26.76 20.83
N LYS A 76 21.50 -26.62 21.91
CA LYS A 76 21.73 -27.70 22.89
C LYS A 76 20.55 -27.81 23.86
N PRO A 77 20.10 -29.03 24.26
CA PRO A 77 18.93 -29.24 25.14
C PRO A 77 19.05 -28.76 26.60
N SER A 78 20.02 -27.93 26.98
CA SER A 78 20.37 -27.71 28.41
C SER A 78 20.77 -26.29 28.81
N GLN A 79 20.37 -25.26 28.06
CA GLN A 79 20.39 -23.90 28.60
C GLN A 79 18.96 -23.40 28.73
N ASN A 80 18.60 -23.06 29.97
CA ASN A 80 17.34 -22.43 30.31
C ASN A 80 17.26 -21.08 29.60
N GLY A 81 16.25 -20.91 28.75
CA GLY A 81 15.94 -19.67 28.07
C GLY A 81 16.03 -19.82 26.55
N ASP A 82 14.93 -19.55 25.86
CA ASP A 82 14.84 -19.39 24.40
C ASP A 82 15.52 -18.09 23.94
N GLU A 83 16.50 -17.59 24.71
CA GLU A 83 17.24 -16.38 24.41
C GLU A 83 18.16 -16.66 23.22
N THR A 84 17.82 -16.03 22.11
CA THR A 84 18.71 -15.97 20.96
C THR A 84 19.89 -15.10 21.34
N ASP A 85 21.11 -15.63 21.22
CA ASP A 85 22.32 -14.84 21.47
C ASP A 85 22.49 -13.81 20.35
N ILE A 86 22.17 -12.55 20.64
CA ILE A 86 22.30 -11.43 19.70
C ILE A 86 23.75 -11.23 19.28
N GLU A 87 24.74 -11.54 20.14
CA GLU A 87 26.17 -11.43 19.78
C GLU A 87 26.56 -12.44 18.70
N GLU A 88 26.01 -13.66 18.76
CA GLU A 88 26.20 -14.67 17.72
C GLU A 88 25.60 -14.21 16.39
N LEU A 89 24.38 -13.68 16.41
CA LEU A 89 23.72 -13.15 15.21
C LEU A 89 24.49 -11.98 14.59
N LEU A 90 24.96 -11.03 15.42
CA LEU A 90 25.80 -9.92 14.98
C LEU A 90 27.12 -10.42 14.37
N SER A 91 27.72 -11.46 14.96
CA SER A 91 28.92 -12.08 14.40
C SER A 91 28.68 -12.75 13.05
N LEU A 92 27.51 -13.39 12.86
CA LEU A 92 27.11 -13.96 11.57
C LEU A 92 26.91 -12.85 10.52
N ALA A 93 26.17 -11.80 10.87
CA ALA A 93 25.92 -10.65 10.00
C ALA A 93 27.23 -9.95 9.58
N ALA A 94 28.17 -9.74 10.51
CA ALA A 94 29.47 -9.14 10.23
C ALA A 94 30.34 -9.99 9.26
N ARG A 95 30.03 -11.28 9.11
CA ARG A 95 30.65 -12.19 8.12
C ARG A 95 29.88 -12.26 6.80
N GLY A 96 28.84 -11.43 6.63
CA GLY A 96 27.94 -11.47 5.48
C GLY A 96 27.03 -12.70 5.45
N GLN A 97 26.86 -13.39 6.59
CA GLN A 97 26.02 -14.60 6.64
C GLN A 97 24.57 -14.21 6.92
N PRO A 98 23.60 -14.84 6.25
CA PRO A 98 22.19 -14.57 6.46
C PRO A 98 21.76 -14.97 7.88
N THR A 99 20.97 -14.12 8.52
CA THR A 99 20.45 -14.37 9.86
C THR A 99 18.95 -14.69 9.83
N LEU A 100 18.46 -15.40 10.84
CA LEU A 100 17.05 -15.73 10.93
C LEU A 100 16.16 -14.47 11.07
N PRO A 101 16.49 -13.45 11.90
CA PRO A 101 15.70 -12.21 11.96
C PRO A 101 15.58 -11.51 10.62
N THR A 102 16.69 -11.33 9.88
CA THR A 102 16.66 -10.66 8.56
C THR A 102 15.80 -11.42 7.54
N ALA A 103 15.84 -12.75 7.57
CA ALA A 103 15.00 -13.57 6.69
C ALA A 103 13.51 -13.53 7.09
N LEU A 104 13.20 -13.41 8.39
CA LEU A 104 11.83 -13.24 8.87
C LEU A 104 11.24 -11.91 8.40
N VAL A 105 12.02 -10.82 8.48
CA VAL A 105 11.61 -9.49 8.02
C VAL A 105 11.32 -9.50 6.52
N LEU A 106 12.25 -9.99 5.68
CA LEU A 106 12.02 -10.05 4.23
C LEU A 106 10.78 -10.90 3.88
N ASN A 107 10.60 -12.05 4.53
CA ASN A 107 9.39 -12.86 4.31
C ASN A 107 8.12 -12.13 4.73
N ALA A 108 8.17 -11.36 5.82
CA ALA A 108 7.04 -10.58 6.29
C ALA A 108 6.69 -9.46 5.32
N GLU A 109 7.67 -8.71 4.80
CA GLU A 109 7.47 -7.66 3.79
C GLU A 109 6.85 -8.21 2.50
N ILE A 110 7.35 -9.35 2.00
CA ILE A 110 6.77 -10.04 0.84
C ILE A 110 5.30 -10.40 1.10
N ARG A 111 4.99 -10.87 2.32
CA ARG A 111 3.61 -11.22 2.68
C ARG A 111 2.70 -10.01 2.81
N VAL A 112 3.20 -8.88 3.33
CA VAL A 112 2.45 -7.62 3.30
C VAL A 112 2.10 -7.25 1.86
N ALA A 113 3.06 -7.35 0.94
CA ALA A 113 2.83 -7.06 -0.48
C ALA A 113 1.79 -8.00 -1.14
N LEU A 114 1.60 -9.22 -0.60
CA LEU A 114 0.58 -10.18 -1.04
C LEU A 114 -0.77 -10.03 -0.32
N GLY A 115 -0.88 -9.13 0.67
CA GLY A 115 -2.05 -9.03 1.54
C GLY A 115 -2.14 -10.10 2.64
N ASP A 116 -1.10 -10.92 2.82
CA ASP A 116 -0.98 -11.95 3.87
C ASP A 116 -0.58 -11.32 5.23
N VAL A 117 -1.47 -10.51 5.80
CA VAL A 117 -1.20 -9.67 6.99
C VAL A 117 -0.81 -10.49 8.23
N GLU A 118 -1.61 -11.50 8.57
CA GLU A 118 -1.45 -12.22 9.84
C GLU A 118 -0.14 -13.04 9.92
N PRO A 119 0.28 -13.81 8.90
CA PRO A 119 1.59 -14.42 8.91
C PRO A 119 2.75 -13.41 8.86
N ALA A 120 2.59 -12.26 8.19
CA ALA A 120 3.58 -11.19 8.21
C ALA A 120 3.79 -10.64 9.64
N ARG A 121 2.69 -10.31 10.32
CA ARG A 121 2.69 -9.82 11.71
C ARG A 121 3.40 -10.78 12.66
N ARG A 122 3.17 -12.09 12.53
CA ARG A 122 3.88 -13.11 13.33
C ARG A 122 5.39 -13.12 13.07
N ASN A 123 5.81 -12.96 11.82
CA ASN A 123 7.23 -12.93 11.47
C ASN A 123 7.91 -11.65 11.99
N PHE A 124 7.29 -10.48 11.85
CA PHE A 124 7.81 -9.24 12.44
C PHE A 124 7.92 -9.35 13.97
N ALA A 125 6.88 -9.83 14.65
CA ALA A 125 6.89 -10.01 16.12
C ALA A 125 7.99 -10.97 16.57
N ARG A 126 8.25 -12.03 15.80
CA ARG A 126 9.33 -12.97 16.11
C ARG A 126 10.70 -12.34 15.85
N ALA A 127 10.85 -11.55 14.80
CA ALA A 127 12.11 -10.84 14.52
C ALA A 127 12.44 -9.86 15.65
N THR A 128 11.48 -9.06 16.11
CA THR A 128 11.69 -8.09 17.21
C THR A 128 11.94 -8.75 18.57
N GLN A 129 11.44 -9.96 18.81
CA GLN A 129 11.81 -10.75 19.99
C GLN A 129 13.27 -11.21 19.98
N MET A 130 13.85 -11.40 18.79
CA MET A 130 15.23 -11.86 18.62
C MET A 130 16.24 -10.70 18.59
N ASP A 131 15.82 -9.54 18.09
CA ASP A 131 16.62 -8.33 18.01
C ASP A 131 15.76 -7.13 18.44
N ARG A 132 15.62 -6.96 19.75
CA ARG A 132 14.72 -5.96 20.33
C ARG A 132 15.20 -4.54 20.07
N ASP A 133 16.51 -4.33 20.14
CA ASP A 133 17.15 -3.02 20.01
C ASP A 133 17.40 -2.64 18.54
N GLY A 134 17.02 -3.51 17.59
CA GLY A 134 17.11 -3.25 16.15
C GLY A 134 18.54 -3.24 15.60
N ALA A 135 19.50 -3.86 16.27
CA ALA A 135 20.90 -3.83 15.85
C ALA A 135 21.16 -4.54 14.51
N LEU A 136 20.27 -5.45 14.10
CA LEU A 136 20.30 -6.22 12.86
C LEU A 136 19.14 -5.88 11.93
N ILE A 137 17.94 -5.72 12.48
CA ILE A 137 16.70 -5.57 11.71
C ILE A 137 16.15 -4.15 11.71
N SER A 138 16.83 -3.22 12.39
CA SER A 138 16.44 -1.81 12.53
C SER A 138 14.99 -1.65 13.00
N ALA A 139 14.36 -0.51 12.71
CA ALA A 139 13.06 -0.13 13.26
C ALA A 139 11.86 -0.62 12.43
N GLU A 140 12.08 -1.04 11.19
CA GLU A 140 11.04 -1.39 10.22
C GLU A 140 10.05 -2.43 10.75
N PRO A 141 10.47 -3.51 11.44
CA PRO A 141 9.52 -4.49 11.99
C PRO A 141 8.60 -3.89 13.04
N TRP A 142 9.07 -2.95 13.86
CA TRP A 142 8.24 -2.25 14.83
C TRP A 142 7.24 -1.30 14.16
N LEU A 143 7.65 -0.60 13.10
CA LEU A 143 6.77 0.25 12.30
C LEU A 143 5.65 -0.58 11.64
N TRP A 144 5.99 -1.73 11.05
CA TRP A 144 5.01 -2.65 10.49
C TRP A 144 4.05 -3.21 11.54
N LEU A 145 4.56 -3.62 12.70
CA LEU A 145 3.70 -4.11 13.80
C LEU A 145 2.70 -3.05 14.27
N ALA A 146 3.09 -1.77 14.25
CA ALA A 146 2.21 -0.68 14.63
C ALA A 146 1.08 -0.47 13.60
N GLN A 147 1.42 -0.49 12.30
CA GLN A 147 0.45 -0.33 11.19
C GLN A 147 -0.46 -1.54 11.00
N LEU A 148 0.02 -2.76 11.26
CA LEU A 148 -0.73 -4.00 11.13
C LEU A 148 -1.43 -4.41 12.44
N CYS A 149 -1.53 -3.51 13.42
CA CYS A 149 -2.15 -3.80 14.70
C CYS A 149 -3.68 -3.82 14.57
N GLU A 150 -4.29 -5.00 14.75
CA GLU A 150 -5.76 -5.16 14.68
C GLU A 150 -6.50 -4.35 15.76
N GLU A 151 -5.90 -4.21 16.95
CA GLU A 151 -6.50 -3.43 18.04
C GLU A 151 -6.32 -1.92 17.86
N GLY A 152 -5.31 -1.50 17.10
CA GLY A 152 -4.95 -0.09 16.93
C GLY A 152 -4.56 0.61 18.23
N GLY A 153 -4.79 1.92 18.28
CA GLY A 153 -4.73 2.73 19.49
C GLY A 153 -3.45 2.55 20.32
N ARG A 154 -3.61 2.16 21.59
CA ARG A 154 -2.48 2.07 22.55
C ARG A 154 -1.45 1.02 22.16
N GLU A 155 -1.84 -0.07 21.53
CA GLU A 155 -0.89 -1.10 21.11
C GLU A 155 -0.06 -0.61 19.90
N SER A 156 -0.68 0.07 18.93
CA SER A 156 0.05 0.76 17.86
C SER A 156 1.04 1.78 18.40
N ILE A 157 0.62 2.61 19.36
CA ILE A 157 1.51 3.59 20.03
C ILE A 157 2.73 2.91 20.66
N ARG A 158 2.57 1.77 21.35
CA ARG A 158 3.72 1.07 21.95
C ARG A 158 4.71 0.58 20.89
N CYS A 159 4.22 0.05 19.78
CA CYS A 159 5.08 -0.38 18.68
C CYS A 159 5.82 0.80 18.04
N PHE A 160 5.14 1.93 17.79
CA PHE A 160 5.80 3.14 17.31
C PHE A 160 6.81 3.70 18.32
N GLU A 161 6.52 3.69 19.62
CA GLU A 161 7.46 4.12 20.66
C GLU A 161 8.74 3.27 20.64
N GLN A 162 8.63 1.93 20.48
CA GLN A 162 9.81 1.07 20.30
C GLN A 162 10.56 1.38 19.00
N ALA A 163 9.86 1.62 17.88
CA ALA A 163 10.50 2.03 16.63
C ALA A 163 11.28 3.34 16.78
N CYS A 164 10.69 4.34 17.46
CA CYS A 164 11.32 5.63 17.73
C CYS A 164 12.56 5.47 18.64
N GLU A 165 12.53 4.59 19.63
CA GLU A 165 13.70 4.28 20.46
C GLU A 165 14.85 3.71 19.62
N VAL A 166 14.57 2.74 18.74
CA VAL A 166 15.56 2.17 17.82
C VAL A 166 16.13 3.25 16.89
N LEU A 167 15.27 4.06 16.27
CA LEU A 167 15.70 5.11 15.34
C LEU A 167 16.55 6.18 16.02
N ARG A 168 16.19 6.61 17.24
CA ARG A 168 16.99 7.58 18.00
C ARG A 168 18.38 7.03 18.31
N ASN A 169 18.48 5.76 18.72
CA ASN A 169 19.77 5.11 18.97
C ASN A 169 20.62 5.03 17.69
N GLU A 170 20.02 4.68 16.55
CA GLU A 170 20.71 4.65 15.26
C GLU A 170 21.21 6.03 14.83
N ILE A 171 20.37 7.06 14.98
CA ILE A 171 20.72 8.46 14.70
C ILE A 171 21.92 8.87 15.55
N ASP A 172 21.89 8.62 16.86
CA ASP A 172 22.99 8.95 17.78
C ASP A 172 24.30 8.27 17.36
N VAL A 173 24.26 6.98 17.03
CA VAL A 173 25.44 6.21 16.57
C VAL A 173 26.01 6.78 15.27
N ILE A 174 25.14 7.15 14.31
CA ILE A 174 25.57 7.72 13.03
C ILE A 174 26.17 9.13 13.23
N GLU A 175 25.58 9.96 14.09
CA GLU A 175 26.08 11.31 14.39
C GLU A 175 27.46 11.27 15.09
N GLU A 176 27.65 10.34 16.02
CA GLU A 176 28.94 10.12 16.68
C GLU A 176 30.00 9.66 15.67
N ALA A 177 29.65 8.74 14.76
CA ALA A 177 30.56 8.27 13.71
C ALA A 177 30.91 9.36 12.69
N ALA A 178 29.93 10.17 12.26
CA ALA A 178 30.11 11.25 11.30
C ALA A 178 31.02 12.37 11.83
N SER A 179 30.93 12.66 13.13
CA SER A 179 31.77 13.63 13.82
C SER A 179 33.26 13.24 13.85
N GLY A 180 33.58 11.96 13.64
CA GLY A 180 34.95 11.43 13.64
C GLY A 180 35.65 11.41 12.28
N ASN A 181 34.93 11.25 11.16
CA ASN A 181 35.54 10.86 9.87
C ASN A 181 35.15 11.67 8.62
N GLY A 182 34.25 12.67 8.67
CA GLY A 182 34.05 13.59 7.55
C GLY A 182 33.63 12.95 6.21
N GLU A 183 32.98 11.78 6.25
CA GLU A 183 32.49 11.08 5.06
C GLU A 183 31.13 11.62 4.62
N THR A 184 31.02 12.01 3.35
CA THR A 184 29.80 12.59 2.74
C THR A 184 28.61 11.63 2.63
N GLY A 185 28.83 10.31 2.74
CA GLY A 185 27.77 9.30 2.69
C GLY A 185 26.96 9.16 3.99
N ALA A 186 27.55 9.50 5.14
CA ALA A 186 26.88 9.40 6.44
C ALA A 186 25.72 10.40 6.59
N GLY A 187 25.80 11.56 5.92
CA GLY A 187 24.74 12.58 5.96
C GLY A 187 23.43 12.10 5.38
N LYS A 188 23.45 11.44 4.21
CA LYS A 188 22.23 10.94 3.57
C LYS A 188 21.52 9.86 4.41
N VAL A 189 22.29 8.91 4.96
CA VAL A 189 21.74 7.85 5.82
C VAL A 189 21.17 8.46 7.11
N LEU A 190 21.86 9.45 7.69
CA LEU A 190 21.35 10.18 8.85
C LEU A 190 20.02 10.88 8.55
N ASP A 191 19.94 11.57 7.41
CA ASP A 191 18.73 12.28 6.96
C ASP A 191 17.57 11.30 6.74
N GLU A 192 17.82 10.15 6.09
CA GLU A 192 16.83 9.07 5.92
C GLU A 192 16.32 8.53 7.27
N LYS A 193 17.20 8.36 8.26
CA LYS A 193 16.80 7.91 9.61
C LYS A 193 16.01 8.97 10.37
N LYS A 194 16.39 10.25 10.25
CA LYS A 194 15.65 11.37 10.83
C LYS A 194 14.27 11.55 10.20
N ALA A 195 14.16 11.40 8.88
CA ALA A 195 12.88 11.41 8.18
C ALA A 195 11.98 10.26 8.68
N LYS A 196 12.51 9.04 8.75
CA LYS A 196 11.77 7.87 9.25
C LYS A 196 11.31 8.03 10.72
N LEU A 197 12.12 8.67 11.56
CA LEU A 197 11.72 9.02 12.93
C LEU A 197 10.58 10.04 12.93
N ALA A 198 10.66 11.08 12.08
CA ALA A 198 9.60 12.06 11.94
C ALA A 198 8.28 11.45 11.44
N ASP A 199 8.35 10.50 10.50
CA ASP A 199 7.18 9.77 10.01
C ASP A 199 6.53 8.92 11.11
N ALA A 200 7.33 8.23 11.92
CA ALA A 200 6.82 7.47 13.07
C ALA A 200 6.12 8.37 14.10
N LEU A 201 6.67 9.56 14.37
CA LEU A 201 6.05 10.56 15.24
C LEU A 201 4.73 11.10 14.64
N CYS A 202 4.68 11.30 13.32
CA CYS A 202 3.46 11.72 12.61
C CYS A 202 2.37 10.64 12.69
N ALA A 203 2.73 9.37 12.45
CA ALA A 203 1.81 8.24 12.57
C ALA A 203 1.26 8.12 14.01
N MET A 204 2.08 8.35 15.04
CA MET A 204 1.58 8.41 16.42
C MET A 204 0.58 9.55 16.64
N ALA A 205 0.82 10.73 16.07
CA ALA A 205 -0.11 11.86 16.17
C ALA A 205 -1.44 11.53 15.51
N GLU A 206 -1.42 10.85 14.35
CA GLU A 206 -2.63 10.40 13.65
C GLU A 206 -3.43 9.40 14.49
N VAL A 207 -2.77 8.45 15.17
CA VAL A 207 -3.44 7.52 16.10
C VAL A 207 -4.12 8.27 17.26
N TYR A 208 -3.53 9.37 17.76
CA TYR A 208 -4.18 10.23 18.76
C TYR A 208 -5.31 11.10 18.20
N MET A 209 -5.35 11.32 16.88
CA MET A 209 -6.44 12.04 16.21
C MET A 209 -7.59 11.11 15.80
N THR A 210 -7.38 9.80 15.78
CA THR A 210 -8.41 8.80 15.46
C THR A 210 -8.75 7.94 16.68
N ASP A 211 -7.96 6.92 16.96
CA ASP A 211 -8.26 5.80 17.86
C ASP A 211 -8.25 6.26 19.32
N LEU A 212 -7.31 7.15 19.66
CA LEU A 212 -7.10 7.68 21.01
C LEU A 212 -7.58 9.13 21.15
N SER A 213 -8.46 9.59 20.25
CA SER A 213 -9.00 10.95 20.24
C SER A 213 -9.80 11.32 21.51
N TRP A 214 -10.26 10.33 22.28
CA TRP A 214 -10.94 10.53 23.57
C TRP A 214 -10.01 10.59 24.78
N GLU A 215 -8.70 10.41 24.62
CA GLU A 215 -7.75 10.54 25.72
C GLU A 215 -7.60 12.00 26.14
N ALA A 216 -7.59 12.25 27.46
CA ALA A 216 -7.54 13.62 27.99
C ALA A 216 -6.24 14.38 27.64
N ASP A 217 -5.17 13.65 27.31
CA ASP A 217 -3.87 14.19 26.90
C ASP A 217 -3.63 14.11 25.39
N ALA A 218 -4.62 13.69 24.57
CA ALA A 218 -4.46 13.50 23.13
C ALA A 218 -3.91 14.75 22.42
N GLU A 219 -4.53 15.91 22.61
CA GLU A 219 -4.08 17.17 21.99
C GLU A 219 -2.65 17.54 22.41
N THR A 220 -2.33 17.38 23.70
CA THR A 220 -0.99 17.70 24.23
C THR A 220 0.06 16.75 23.64
N ARG A 221 -0.29 15.47 23.45
CA ARG A 221 0.58 14.50 22.78
C ARG A 221 0.77 14.82 21.30
N CYS A 222 -0.31 15.11 20.57
CA CYS A 222 -0.22 15.52 19.18
C CYS A 222 0.71 16.73 19.01
N GLU A 223 0.55 17.78 19.83
CA GLU A 223 1.41 18.97 19.74
C GLU A 223 2.88 18.63 19.99
N ALA A 224 3.19 17.79 20.98
CA ALA A 224 4.55 17.37 21.27
C ALA A 224 5.15 16.55 20.11
N LEU A 225 4.40 15.58 19.59
CA LEU A 225 4.83 14.69 18.51
C LEU A 225 5.12 15.47 17.22
N VAL A 226 4.20 16.33 16.77
CA VAL A 226 4.42 17.09 15.52
C VAL A 226 5.51 18.17 15.69
N THR A 227 5.67 18.73 16.89
CA THR A 227 6.78 19.66 17.17
C THR A 227 8.12 18.96 17.06
N GLU A 228 8.25 17.76 17.62
CA GLU A 228 9.47 16.95 17.51
C GLU A 228 9.71 16.51 16.06
N ALA A 229 8.68 16.03 15.36
CA ALA A 229 8.79 15.60 13.98
C ALA A 229 9.33 16.71 13.07
N VAL A 230 8.79 17.93 13.18
CA VAL A 230 9.28 19.10 12.42
C VAL A 230 10.71 19.49 12.80
N ALA A 231 11.09 19.33 14.07
CA ALA A 231 12.42 19.70 14.54
C ALA A 231 13.51 18.71 14.07
N VAL A 232 13.16 17.43 13.92
CA VAL A 232 14.11 16.37 13.54
C VAL A 232 14.20 16.18 12.02
N CYS A 233 13.08 16.35 11.29
CA CYS A 233 13.03 16.06 9.86
C CYS A 233 13.90 17.01 9.02
N PRO A 234 14.71 16.51 8.07
CA PRO A 234 15.36 17.33 7.05
C PRO A 234 14.33 18.15 6.24
N GLU A 235 14.64 19.41 5.94
CA GLU A 235 13.68 20.35 5.34
C GLU A 235 13.16 19.89 3.97
N ASP A 236 14.01 19.24 3.17
CA ASP A 236 13.67 18.70 1.85
C ASP A 236 12.83 17.42 1.91
N MET A 237 12.75 16.76 3.07
CA MET A 237 11.93 15.56 3.31
C MET A 237 10.66 15.87 4.14
N ALA A 238 10.50 17.11 4.60
CA ALA A 238 9.45 17.49 5.55
C ALA A 238 8.03 17.63 4.94
N ALA A 239 7.82 17.26 3.68
CA ALA A 239 6.53 17.46 3.01
C ALA A 239 5.38 16.74 3.74
N GLY A 240 5.53 15.45 4.07
CA GLY A 240 4.54 14.68 4.84
C GLY A 240 4.37 15.20 6.27
N VAL A 241 5.48 15.47 6.96
CA VAL A 241 5.47 16.04 8.32
C VAL A 241 4.69 17.35 8.40
N LEU A 242 4.84 18.23 7.41
CA LEU A 242 4.08 19.49 7.35
C LEU A 242 2.59 19.27 7.08
N GLN A 243 2.19 18.19 6.42
CA GLN A 243 0.78 17.82 6.23
C GLN A 243 0.17 17.32 7.55
N THR A 244 0.86 16.47 8.30
CA THR A 244 0.40 16.04 9.63
C THR A 244 0.34 17.23 10.60
N LEU A 245 1.32 18.14 10.57
CA LEU A 245 1.26 19.40 11.33
C LEU A 245 -0.01 20.21 10.97
N ALA A 246 -0.33 20.32 9.67
CA ALA A 246 -1.54 21.01 9.24
C ALA A 246 -2.82 20.32 9.75
N SER A 247 -2.87 18.99 9.72
CA SER A 247 -3.98 18.19 10.25
C SER A 247 -4.22 18.47 11.74
N VAL A 248 -3.15 18.51 12.55
CA VAL A 248 -3.22 18.90 13.96
C VAL A 248 -3.73 20.33 14.12
N ARG A 249 -3.23 21.27 13.30
CA ARG A 249 -3.66 22.68 13.34
C ARG A 249 -5.13 22.86 12.97
N ILE A 250 -5.66 22.08 12.02
CA ILE A 250 -7.09 22.06 11.68
C ILE A 250 -7.91 21.65 12.90
N SER A 251 -7.52 20.56 13.57
CA SER A 251 -8.22 20.07 14.78
C SER A 251 -8.17 21.04 15.97
N GLN A 252 -7.16 21.91 16.00
CA GLN A 252 -7.01 23.00 16.98
C GLN A 252 -7.72 24.30 16.56
N GLU A 253 -8.49 24.31 15.46
CA GLU A 253 -9.12 25.49 14.87
C GLU A 253 -8.12 26.60 14.45
N ARG A 254 -6.85 26.24 14.23
CA ARG A 254 -5.76 27.15 13.81
C ARG A 254 -5.58 27.14 12.29
N ILE A 255 -6.65 27.49 11.57
CA ILE A 255 -6.75 27.33 10.10
C ILE A 255 -5.65 28.08 9.34
N ASP A 256 -5.28 29.29 9.76
CA ASP A 256 -4.24 30.05 9.07
C ASP A 256 -2.86 29.39 9.17
N GLU A 257 -2.55 28.77 10.32
CA GLU A 257 -1.31 28.01 10.49
C GLU A 257 -1.32 26.73 9.66
N ALA A 258 -2.47 26.03 9.58
CA ALA A 258 -2.63 24.89 8.70
C ALA A 258 -2.38 25.27 7.23
N ARG A 259 -2.96 26.38 6.75
CA ARG A 259 -2.71 26.91 5.41
C ARG A 259 -1.24 27.21 5.16
N THR A 260 -0.53 27.79 6.14
CA THR A 260 0.91 28.03 6.02
C THR A 260 1.70 26.73 5.92
N ALA A 261 1.38 25.73 6.74
CA ALA A 261 2.06 24.43 6.71
C ALA A 261 1.83 23.69 5.38
N LEU A 262 0.59 23.66 4.87
CA LEU A 262 0.26 23.00 3.60
C LEU A 262 0.95 23.66 2.39
N LYS A 263 1.03 24.99 2.36
CA LYS A 263 1.77 25.71 1.30
C LYS A 263 3.26 25.38 1.34
N ARG A 264 3.86 25.37 2.54
CA ARG A 264 5.27 24.94 2.69
C ARG A 264 5.48 23.49 2.27
N SER A 265 4.54 22.59 2.58
CA SER A 265 4.59 21.20 2.09
C SER A 265 4.62 21.16 0.57
N LEU A 266 3.74 21.91 -0.11
CA LEU A 266 3.72 22.00 -1.57
C LEU A 266 5.02 22.61 -2.14
N ASP A 267 5.58 23.65 -1.54
CA ASP A 267 6.80 24.31 -2.03
C ASP A 267 8.02 23.38 -2.07
N ILE A 268 8.03 22.30 -1.27
CA ILE A 268 9.11 21.30 -1.24
C ILE A 268 9.16 20.50 -2.55
N TRP A 269 8.01 20.06 -3.06
CA TRP A 269 7.94 19.08 -4.15
C TRP A 269 7.15 19.53 -5.38
N HIS A 270 6.18 20.42 -5.19
CA HIS A 270 5.34 21.00 -6.25
C HIS A 270 5.85 22.42 -6.59
N LYS A 271 7.12 22.52 -6.96
CA LYS A 271 7.68 23.78 -7.48
C LYS A 271 7.02 24.07 -8.82
N GLU A 272 6.15 25.09 -8.88
CA GLU A 272 5.70 25.62 -10.16
C GLU A 272 6.93 25.85 -11.04
N PRO A 273 6.90 25.46 -12.33
CA PRO A 273 7.91 25.90 -13.26
C PRO A 273 7.77 27.42 -13.35
N GLY A 274 8.53 28.14 -12.53
CA GLY A 274 8.57 29.60 -12.58
C GLY A 274 8.87 30.06 -14.01
N PRO A 275 8.43 31.27 -14.41
CA PRO A 275 8.82 31.82 -15.70
C PRO A 275 10.34 31.80 -15.76
N ALA A 276 10.93 31.13 -16.75
CA ALA A 276 12.39 30.94 -16.90
C ALA A 276 13.16 32.20 -16.47
N SER A 277 13.54 32.28 -15.19
CA SER A 277 14.03 33.52 -14.61
C SER A 277 15.54 33.44 -14.70
N SER A 278 16.07 34.01 -15.78
CA SER A 278 17.50 34.31 -16.00
C SER A 278 18.49 33.16 -15.82
N GLU A 279 19.50 33.14 -16.68
CA GLU A 279 20.58 32.14 -16.77
C GLU A 279 21.47 31.97 -15.50
N ASP A 280 21.05 32.43 -14.32
CA ASP A 280 21.83 32.43 -13.07
C ASP A 280 21.22 31.59 -11.92
N THR A 281 20.19 30.77 -12.15
CA THR A 281 19.75 29.81 -11.11
C THR A 281 20.75 28.65 -11.07
N PRO A 282 21.42 28.36 -9.93
CA PRO A 282 22.26 27.18 -9.81
C PRO A 282 21.43 25.96 -10.19
N GLN A 283 21.87 25.20 -11.20
CA GLN A 283 21.25 23.92 -11.53
C GLN A 283 21.22 23.07 -10.26
N ASP A 284 20.03 22.65 -9.83
CA ASP A 284 19.89 21.64 -8.79
C ASP A 284 20.55 20.36 -9.34
N PRO A 285 21.69 19.91 -8.77
CA PRO A 285 22.44 18.78 -9.31
C PRO A 285 21.69 17.44 -9.21
N THR A 286 20.50 17.43 -8.60
CA THR A 286 19.60 16.27 -8.49
C THR A 286 18.56 16.19 -9.61
N ARG A 287 18.48 17.21 -10.48
CA ARG A 287 17.47 17.24 -11.54
C ARG A 287 18.04 16.60 -12.81
N SER A 288 17.68 15.36 -13.10
CA SER A 288 18.03 14.70 -14.35
C SER A 288 17.46 15.46 -15.56
N GLU A 289 18.30 15.78 -16.55
CA GLU A 289 17.93 16.53 -17.76
C GLU A 289 16.92 15.77 -18.66
N ASP A 290 16.68 14.48 -18.38
CA ASP A 290 15.80 13.57 -19.12
C ASP A 290 14.41 13.40 -18.47
N GLY A 291 14.14 13.99 -17.30
CA GLY A 291 12.85 13.86 -16.61
C GLY A 291 12.50 12.42 -16.20
N SER A 292 13.49 11.54 -16.13
CA SER A 292 13.36 10.10 -15.87
C SER A 292 13.59 9.71 -14.40
N GLU A 293 13.99 10.64 -13.55
CA GLU A 293 14.01 10.43 -12.09
C GLU A 293 12.81 11.14 -11.46
N GLU A 294 11.94 10.37 -10.80
CA GLU A 294 10.91 10.93 -9.93
C GLU A 294 11.60 11.76 -8.85
N ASP A 295 11.16 13.02 -8.68
CA ASP A 295 11.68 13.90 -7.64
C ASP A 295 11.42 13.24 -6.27
N ALA A 296 12.46 12.74 -5.60
CA ALA A 296 12.35 12.00 -4.34
C ALA A 296 11.69 12.82 -3.21
N ARG A 297 11.56 14.14 -3.38
CA ARG A 297 10.82 15.04 -2.47
C ARG A 297 9.31 14.90 -2.61
N LYS A 298 8.83 14.37 -3.73
CA LYS A 298 7.40 14.18 -4.03
C LYS A 298 6.84 13.05 -3.17
N PRO A 299 5.83 13.33 -2.33
CA PRO A 299 5.20 12.29 -1.53
C PRO A 299 4.53 11.23 -2.41
N ASP A 300 4.35 10.03 -1.86
CA ASP A 300 3.63 8.96 -2.53
C ASP A 300 2.17 9.35 -2.88
N PHE A 301 1.52 8.50 -3.66
CA PHE A 301 0.16 8.74 -4.15
C PHE A 301 -0.84 8.93 -2.99
N ALA A 302 -0.82 8.05 -1.99
CA ALA A 302 -1.77 8.06 -0.87
C ALA A 302 -1.61 9.31 0.01
N THR A 303 -0.38 9.75 0.24
CA THR A 303 -0.04 10.98 0.97
C THR A 303 -0.57 12.20 0.21
N ARG A 304 -0.42 12.24 -1.12
CA ARG A 304 -0.97 13.32 -1.94
C ARG A 304 -2.49 13.32 -2.02
N VAL A 305 -3.15 12.16 -2.02
CA VAL A 305 -4.62 12.09 -1.87
C VAL A 305 -5.04 12.71 -0.53
N SER A 306 -4.38 12.33 0.57
CA SER A 306 -4.64 12.91 1.90
C SER A 306 -4.42 14.43 1.94
N LEU A 307 -3.36 14.93 1.29
CA LEU A 307 -3.11 16.36 1.12
C LEU A 307 -4.28 17.09 0.46
N THR A 308 -4.91 16.51 -0.57
CA THR A 308 -6.03 17.18 -1.27
C THR A 308 -7.23 17.40 -0.36
N ARG A 309 -7.53 16.42 0.51
CA ARG A 309 -8.57 16.53 1.55
C ARG A 309 -8.24 17.67 2.52
N LEU A 310 -7.00 17.75 3.00
CA LEU A 310 -6.55 18.84 3.89
C LEU A 310 -6.64 20.21 3.21
N LEU A 311 -6.25 20.32 1.94
CA LEU A 311 -6.36 21.57 1.16
C LEU A 311 -7.81 22.00 0.98
N MET A 312 -8.72 21.08 0.69
CA MET A 312 -10.15 21.35 0.59
C MET A 312 -10.72 21.83 1.94
N GLU A 313 -10.38 21.15 3.04
CA GLU A 313 -10.82 21.49 4.40
C GLU A 313 -10.46 22.93 4.80
N VAL A 314 -9.28 23.42 4.38
CA VAL A 314 -8.83 24.80 4.66
C VAL A 314 -9.17 25.81 3.56
N GLU A 315 -10.09 25.47 2.65
CA GLU A 315 -10.54 26.31 1.54
C GLU A 315 -9.42 26.75 0.57
N LEU A 316 -8.46 25.85 0.32
CA LEU A 316 -7.40 25.97 -0.70
C LEU A 316 -7.69 25.08 -1.92
N GLU A 317 -8.94 25.03 -2.37
CA GLU A 317 -9.44 24.22 -3.48
C GLU A 317 -8.65 24.41 -4.78
N PRO A 318 -8.22 25.62 -5.18
CA PRO A 318 -7.38 25.77 -6.37
C PRO A 318 -6.07 24.99 -6.30
N LEU A 319 -5.45 24.90 -5.10
CA LEU A 319 -4.25 24.08 -4.91
C LEU A 319 -4.59 22.59 -4.86
N ALA A 320 -5.75 22.24 -4.27
CA ALA A 320 -6.21 20.85 -4.27
C ALA A 320 -6.41 20.33 -5.70
N LEU A 321 -7.03 21.11 -6.60
CA LEU A 321 -7.21 20.76 -8.01
C LEU A 321 -5.87 20.53 -8.73
N VAL A 322 -4.86 21.37 -8.47
CA VAL A 322 -3.52 21.19 -9.06
C VAL A 322 -2.92 19.84 -8.69
N VAL A 323 -3.06 19.42 -7.41
CA VAL A 323 -2.59 18.11 -6.94
C VAL A 323 -3.43 16.98 -7.55
N LEU A 324 -4.75 17.12 -7.57
CA LEU A 324 -5.69 16.13 -8.12
C LEU A 324 -5.47 15.89 -9.62
N ASP A 325 -5.24 16.94 -10.41
CA ASP A 325 -4.88 16.81 -11.82
C ASP A 325 -3.59 16.01 -12.01
N GLY A 326 -2.62 16.17 -11.10
CA GLY A 326 -1.39 15.37 -11.07
C GLY A 326 -1.67 13.91 -10.77
N LEU A 327 -2.48 13.63 -9.75
CA LEU A 327 -2.87 12.28 -9.34
C LEU A 327 -3.61 11.55 -10.45
N VAL A 328 -4.61 12.16 -11.08
CA VAL A 328 -5.37 11.55 -12.18
C VAL A 328 -4.51 11.32 -13.43
N ARG A 329 -3.48 12.15 -13.66
CA ARG A 329 -2.50 11.92 -14.75
C ARG A 329 -1.60 10.71 -14.48
N GLU A 330 -1.35 10.39 -13.22
CA GLU A 330 -0.54 9.25 -12.80
C GLU A 330 -1.36 7.96 -12.76
N ASP A 331 -2.59 8.04 -12.26
CA ASP A 331 -3.54 6.93 -12.19
C ASP A 331 -4.96 7.43 -12.48
N ASP A 332 -5.43 7.17 -13.70
CA ASP A 332 -6.79 7.52 -14.14
C ASP A 332 -7.86 6.53 -13.66
N GLN A 333 -7.48 5.50 -12.92
CA GLN A 333 -8.36 4.50 -12.33
C GLN A 333 -8.70 4.80 -10.86
N SER A 334 -8.12 5.83 -10.25
CA SER A 334 -8.45 6.21 -8.87
C SER A 334 -9.85 6.83 -8.76
N VAL A 335 -10.83 6.01 -8.30
CA VAL A 335 -12.21 6.43 -8.01
C VAL A 335 -12.23 7.64 -7.07
N GLU A 336 -11.39 7.59 -6.03
CA GLU A 336 -11.34 8.63 -5.01
C GLU A 336 -10.82 9.96 -5.56
N CYS A 337 -9.79 9.95 -6.41
CA CYS A 337 -9.28 11.18 -7.02
C CYS A 337 -10.33 11.84 -7.91
N TRP A 338 -11.08 11.05 -8.69
CA TRP A 338 -12.19 11.56 -9.51
C TRP A 338 -13.29 12.17 -8.65
N TYR A 339 -13.67 11.50 -7.57
CA TYR A 339 -14.63 12.03 -6.60
C TYR A 339 -14.16 13.35 -5.98
N LEU A 340 -12.93 13.39 -5.45
CA LEU A 340 -12.39 14.58 -4.78
C LEU A 340 -12.28 15.77 -5.73
N GLY A 341 -11.84 15.58 -6.98
CA GLY A 341 -11.80 16.68 -7.95
C GLY A 341 -13.17 17.17 -8.39
N GLY A 342 -14.12 16.25 -8.58
CA GLY A 342 -15.51 16.61 -8.82
C GLY A 342 -16.11 17.43 -7.69
N TRP A 343 -15.96 16.96 -6.45
CA TRP A 343 -16.44 17.68 -5.26
C TRP A 343 -15.73 19.02 -5.06
N CYS A 344 -14.41 19.08 -5.30
CA CYS A 344 -13.63 20.31 -5.25
C CYS A 344 -14.17 21.38 -6.21
N HIS A 345 -14.53 21.01 -7.45
CA HIS A 345 -15.19 21.91 -8.38
C HIS A 345 -16.58 22.36 -7.91
N VAL A 346 -17.36 21.49 -7.27
CA VAL A 346 -18.63 21.88 -6.63
C VAL A 346 -18.40 22.95 -5.57
N LEU A 347 -17.44 22.75 -4.66
CA LEU A 347 -17.11 23.72 -3.61
C LEU A 347 -16.73 25.08 -4.21
N ILE A 348 -15.88 25.10 -5.24
CA ILE A 348 -15.51 26.34 -5.94
C ILE A 348 -16.74 27.03 -6.53
N SER A 349 -17.66 26.28 -7.15
CA SER A 349 -18.89 26.83 -7.76
C SER A 349 -19.85 27.46 -6.74
N GLN A 350 -19.73 27.11 -5.47
CA GLN A 350 -20.57 27.64 -4.39
C GLN A 350 -19.94 28.88 -3.71
N LYS A 351 -18.69 29.23 -4.06
CA LYS A 351 -18.01 30.38 -3.44
C LYS A 351 -18.65 31.71 -3.83
N SER A 352 -18.73 32.60 -2.84
CA SER A 352 -19.16 33.98 -3.08
C SER A 352 -18.11 34.73 -3.91
N GLY A 353 -18.56 35.45 -4.94
CA GLY A 353 -17.71 36.33 -5.73
C GLY A 353 -17.22 35.75 -7.07
N ILE A 354 -17.57 34.51 -7.40
CA ILE A 354 -17.39 33.99 -8.76
C ILE A 354 -18.49 34.51 -9.71
N THR A 355 -18.17 34.61 -10.99
CA THR A 355 -19.14 34.97 -12.03
C THR A 355 -20.08 33.80 -12.35
N SER A 356 -21.23 34.09 -12.96
CA SER A 356 -22.16 33.03 -13.42
C SER A 356 -21.51 32.09 -14.43
N GLU A 357 -20.61 32.61 -15.27
CA GLU A 357 -19.88 31.83 -16.26
C GLU A 357 -18.85 30.90 -15.59
N GLU A 358 -18.10 31.40 -14.61
CA GLU A 358 -17.18 30.57 -13.81
C GLU A 358 -17.94 29.52 -13.00
N LYS A 359 -19.11 29.86 -12.45
CA LYS A 359 -19.99 28.91 -11.76
C LYS A 359 -20.37 27.76 -12.69
N SER A 360 -21.00 28.08 -13.82
CA SER A 360 -21.46 27.09 -14.80
C SER A 360 -20.31 26.20 -15.30
N LYS A 361 -19.16 26.80 -15.61
CA LYS A 361 -17.96 26.04 -16.02
C LYS A 361 -17.48 25.05 -14.94
N ASN A 362 -17.42 25.48 -13.69
CA ASN A 362 -17.05 24.59 -12.58
C ASN A 362 -18.08 23.48 -12.38
N GLN A 363 -19.37 23.78 -12.52
CA GLN A 363 -20.45 22.79 -12.41
C GLN A 363 -20.40 21.74 -13.53
N GLN A 364 -20.16 22.16 -14.77
CA GLN A 364 -19.97 21.25 -15.91
C GLN A 364 -18.74 20.37 -15.69
N THR A 365 -17.62 20.96 -15.25
CA THR A 365 -16.39 20.19 -14.96
C THR A 365 -16.61 19.21 -13.81
N ALA A 366 -17.27 19.64 -12.72
CA ALA A 366 -17.64 18.78 -11.60
C ALA A 366 -18.45 17.57 -12.05
N ARG A 367 -19.49 17.80 -12.89
CA ARG A 367 -20.33 16.74 -13.45
C ARG A 367 -19.50 15.70 -14.18
N THR A 368 -18.60 16.10 -15.08
CA THR A 368 -17.73 15.17 -15.83
C THR A 368 -16.81 14.36 -14.92
N TRP A 369 -16.24 14.97 -13.87
CA TRP A 369 -15.38 14.26 -12.92
C TRP A 369 -16.17 13.23 -12.09
N LEU A 370 -17.34 13.62 -11.59
CA LEU A 370 -18.19 12.74 -10.79
C LEU A 370 -18.82 11.62 -11.62
N GLU A 371 -19.20 11.87 -12.88
CA GLU A 371 -19.66 10.82 -13.80
C GLU A 371 -18.55 9.81 -14.10
N ASN A 372 -17.29 10.25 -14.23
CA ASN A 372 -16.14 9.34 -14.35
C ASN A 372 -15.91 8.51 -13.07
N CYS A 373 -16.02 9.13 -11.89
CA CYS A 373 -15.99 8.43 -10.61
C CYS A 373 -17.04 7.30 -10.58
N LEU A 374 -18.30 7.62 -10.88
CA LEU A 374 -19.41 6.65 -10.88
C LEU A 374 -19.26 5.57 -11.94
N ARG A 375 -18.63 5.88 -13.09
CA ARG A 375 -18.32 4.89 -14.13
C ARG A 375 -17.25 3.90 -13.67
N LEU A 376 -16.21 4.36 -12.96
CA LEU A 376 -15.11 3.51 -12.49
C LEU A 376 -15.50 2.66 -11.28
N TYR A 377 -16.39 3.17 -10.42
CA TYR A 377 -16.83 2.52 -9.19
C TYR A 377 -17.20 1.03 -9.37
N PRO A 378 -18.12 0.63 -10.27
CA PRO A 378 -18.46 -0.78 -10.48
C PRO A 378 -17.37 -1.56 -11.24
N VAL A 379 -16.64 -0.89 -12.16
CA VAL A 379 -15.59 -1.54 -12.96
C VAL A 379 -14.47 -2.07 -12.08
N LEU A 380 -14.13 -1.33 -11.03
CA LEU A 380 -13.06 -1.67 -10.10
C LEU A 380 -13.57 -2.39 -8.84
N SER A 381 -14.88 -2.64 -8.73
CA SER A 381 -15.50 -3.19 -7.52
C SER A 381 -15.10 -2.40 -6.28
N TYR A 382 -15.26 -1.06 -6.35
CA TYR A 382 -14.91 -0.17 -5.25
C TYR A 382 -15.96 -0.27 -4.14
N ASP A 383 -15.51 -0.26 -2.88
CA ASP A 383 -16.33 -0.66 -1.72
C ASP A 383 -16.63 0.51 -0.75
N ASP A 384 -16.71 1.75 -1.24
CA ASP A 384 -17.14 2.92 -0.45
C ASP A 384 -18.53 3.41 -0.89
N GLU A 385 -19.57 2.81 -0.32
CA GLU A 385 -20.96 3.16 -0.62
C GLU A 385 -21.28 4.63 -0.30
N ARG A 386 -20.67 5.18 0.76
CA ARG A 386 -20.94 6.57 1.17
C ARG A 386 -20.37 7.57 0.17
N LEU A 387 -19.18 7.29 -0.35
CA LEU A 387 -18.59 8.07 -1.43
C LEU A 387 -19.46 8.00 -2.69
N ARG A 388 -19.91 6.80 -3.08
CA ARG A 388 -20.80 6.61 -4.22
C ARG A 388 -22.09 7.40 -4.07
N ASP A 389 -22.77 7.26 -2.93
CA ASP A 389 -24.07 7.88 -2.70
C ASP A 389 -23.97 9.41 -2.74
N HIS A 390 -22.90 9.97 -2.17
CA HIS A 390 -22.65 11.40 -2.26
C HIS A 390 -22.31 11.85 -3.70
N ALA A 391 -21.53 11.07 -4.45
CA ALA A 391 -21.27 11.37 -5.86
C ALA A 391 -22.57 11.37 -6.70
N VAL A 392 -23.49 10.44 -6.44
CA VAL A 392 -24.83 10.41 -7.06
C VAL A 392 -25.63 11.65 -6.68
N GLU A 393 -25.66 12.03 -5.40
CA GLU A 393 -26.33 13.24 -4.93
C GLU A 393 -25.80 14.49 -5.63
N LEU A 394 -24.48 14.65 -5.70
CA LEU A 394 -23.83 15.79 -6.35
C LEU A 394 -24.16 15.84 -7.84
N VAL A 395 -24.09 14.73 -8.58
CA VAL A 395 -24.46 14.68 -10.00
C VAL A 395 -25.93 15.05 -10.19
N GLY A 396 -26.83 14.52 -9.36
CA GLY A 396 -28.26 14.86 -9.39
C GLY A 396 -28.50 16.36 -9.15
N GLY A 397 -27.83 16.95 -8.16
CA GLY A 397 -27.88 18.38 -7.89
C GLY A 397 -27.38 19.23 -9.07
N LEU A 398 -26.24 18.85 -9.66
CA LEU A 398 -25.65 19.54 -10.81
C LEU A 398 -26.55 19.50 -12.05
N LYS A 399 -27.16 18.35 -12.36
CA LYS A 399 -28.11 18.22 -13.47
C LYS A 399 -29.30 19.16 -13.29
N ASN A 400 -29.89 19.19 -12.09
CA ASN A 400 -31.03 20.06 -11.80
C ASN A 400 -30.69 21.55 -11.95
N GLU A 401 -29.52 21.99 -11.48
CA GLU A 401 -29.09 23.38 -11.60
C GLU A 401 -28.79 23.78 -13.05
N LEU A 402 -28.06 22.95 -13.80
CA LEU A 402 -27.71 23.22 -15.20
C LEU A 402 -28.94 23.24 -16.11
N SER A 403 -29.91 22.34 -15.91
CA SER A 403 -31.18 22.35 -16.64
C SER A 403 -32.05 23.57 -16.30
N ALA A 404 -31.99 24.10 -15.08
CA ALA A 404 -32.74 25.28 -14.67
C ALA A 404 -32.19 26.60 -15.27
N GLU A 405 -30.90 26.63 -15.62
CA GLU A 405 -30.24 27.78 -16.24
C GLU A 405 -30.42 27.85 -17.78
N GLY A 406 -31.14 26.90 -18.38
CA GLY A 406 -31.64 26.98 -19.75
C GLY A 406 -30.82 26.24 -20.81
N GLU A 407 -29.97 25.28 -20.42
CA GLU A 407 -29.39 24.33 -21.37
C GLU A 407 -30.40 23.21 -21.64
N MET A 408 -31.02 23.24 -22.83
CA MET A 408 -31.65 22.03 -23.39
C MET A 408 -30.51 21.09 -23.75
N ASP A 409 -30.30 20.04 -22.96
CA ASP A 409 -29.48 18.89 -23.39
C ASP A 409 -30.21 18.26 -24.60
N GLU A 410 -29.60 18.39 -25.79
CA GLU A 410 -30.02 17.66 -27.00
C GLU A 410 -29.41 16.24 -27.07
N ASP A 411 -28.70 15.78 -26.03
CA ASP A 411 -28.01 14.48 -26.00
C ASP A 411 -28.28 13.70 -24.68
N ASP A 412 -29.54 13.68 -24.20
CA ASP A 412 -29.94 12.80 -23.09
C ASP A 412 -30.32 11.41 -23.65
N ASP A 413 -29.31 10.66 -24.07
CA ASP A 413 -29.44 9.29 -24.62
C ASP A 413 -28.58 8.27 -23.86
N ASP A 414 -28.30 8.51 -22.57
CA ASP A 414 -27.74 7.49 -21.65
C ASP A 414 -28.35 7.62 -20.24
N ALA A 415 -29.68 7.67 -20.20
CA ALA A 415 -30.45 7.32 -19.01
C ALA A 415 -30.27 5.80 -18.78
N TRP A 416 -29.23 5.44 -18.03
CA TRP A 416 -29.07 4.11 -17.49
C TRP A 416 -30.30 3.79 -16.64
N GLU A 417 -31.18 2.98 -17.21
CA GLU A 417 -32.38 2.47 -16.54
C GLU A 417 -32.01 1.88 -15.19
N ASP A 418 -32.75 2.31 -14.18
CA ASP A 418 -32.77 1.81 -12.81
C ASP A 418 -32.51 0.30 -12.74
N MET A 419 -31.33 -0.08 -12.28
CA MET A 419 -31.09 -1.45 -11.83
C MET A 419 -31.56 -1.59 -10.39
N ASP A 420 -32.86 -1.33 -10.16
CA ASP A 420 -33.53 -1.64 -8.91
C ASP A 420 -34.56 -2.76 -9.12
N GLY A 421 -34.30 -3.89 -8.47
CA GLY A 421 -35.34 -4.79 -7.98
C GLY A 421 -35.90 -5.82 -8.98
N GLN A 422 -35.33 -7.02 -8.97
CA GLN A 422 -36.09 -8.21 -9.35
C GLN A 422 -35.82 -9.37 -8.39
N ASP A 423 -36.38 -9.24 -7.19
CA ASP A 423 -36.80 -10.39 -6.40
C ASP A 423 -38.33 -10.55 -6.57
N GLY A 424 -38.75 -11.78 -6.91
CA GLY A 424 -40.05 -12.32 -6.49
C GLY A 424 -41.18 -12.43 -7.53
N ASP A 425 -41.39 -13.68 -7.99
CA ASP A 425 -42.68 -14.36 -8.22
C ASP A 425 -43.59 -13.86 -9.36
N GLU A 426 -44.34 -14.68 -10.12
CA GLU A 426 -44.60 -16.12 -10.26
C GLU A 426 -45.42 -16.26 -11.58
N ASP A 427 -45.66 -17.52 -12.02
CA ASP A 427 -46.72 -17.97 -12.95
C ASP A 427 -46.50 -17.72 -14.47
N ASP A 428 -46.81 -18.61 -15.42
CA ASP A 428 -47.39 -19.96 -15.49
C ASP A 428 -47.31 -20.41 -16.97
N ASP A 429 -47.53 -21.71 -17.23
CA ASP A 429 -47.79 -22.38 -18.53
C ASP A 429 -46.59 -22.57 -19.49
N GLY A 430 -46.23 -23.76 -19.98
CA GLY A 430 -46.87 -25.07 -20.01
C GLY A 430 -46.38 -25.78 -21.29
N ASP A 431 -45.83 -26.99 -21.18
CA ASP A 431 -46.04 -28.11 -22.11
C ASP A 431 -45.15 -29.34 -21.81
N VAL A 432 -45.77 -30.33 -21.16
CA VAL A 432 -46.02 -31.72 -21.62
C VAL A 432 -44.84 -32.68 -21.97
N GLU A 433 -44.78 -33.72 -21.12
CA GLU A 433 -44.49 -35.17 -21.31
C GLU A 433 -43.08 -35.70 -21.71
N LEU A 434 -42.50 -36.54 -20.85
CA LEU A 434 -42.66 -38.01 -20.91
C LEU A 434 -41.93 -38.75 -19.77
N GLU A 435 -42.72 -39.57 -19.05
CA GLU A 435 -42.47 -40.89 -18.44
C GLU A 435 -41.12 -41.25 -17.78
N ILE A 436 -41.18 -41.74 -16.53
CA ILE A 436 -41.03 -43.18 -16.19
C ILE A 436 -41.47 -43.44 -14.74
N GLU A 437 -42.09 -44.61 -14.57
CA GLU A 437 -42.78 -45.24 -13.44
C GLU A 437 -41.89 -45.45 -12.18
N ASP A 438 -42.48 -45.37 -10.97
CA ASP A 438 -42.84 -46.57 -10.17
C ASP A 438 -43.23 -46.28 -8.71
N GLU A 439 -44.33 -46.95 -8.32
CA GLU A 439 -44.69 -47.55 -7.02
C GLU A 439 -44.79 -46.73 -5.71
N ASP A 440 -46.06 -46.58 -5.29
CA ASP A 440 -46.64 -47.04 -4.00
C ASP A 440 -45.90 -46.80 -2.67
N VAL A 441 -46.56 -46.12 -1.72
CA VAL A 441 -47.29 -46.75 -0.59
C VAL A 441 -47.80 -45.69 0.41
N LYS A 442 -49.08 -45.88 0.76
CA LYS A 442 -49.92 -45.18 1.73
C LYS A 442 -49.36 -45.15 3.16
N GLY A 443 -49.71 -44.09 3.91
CA GLY A 443 -49.69 -44.12 5.38
C GLY A 443 -50.31 -42.89 6.05
N HIS A 444 -51.64 -42.89 6.19
CA HIS A 444 -52.38 -42.01 7.11
C HIS A 444 -51.98 -42.27 8.58
N GLY A 445 -52.00 -41.22 9.41
CA GLY A 445 -51.98 -41.38 10.87
C GLY A 445 -52.01 -40.05 11.62
N ALA A 446 -53.21 -39.60 11.95
CA ALA A 446 -53.48 -38.34 12.63
C ALA A 446 -53.15 -38.36 14.15
N ALA A 447 -52.87 -37.15 14.63
CA ALA A 447 -53.24 -36.58 15.94
C ALA A 447 -52.75 -37.25 17.23
N ASN A 448 -52.03 -36.48 18.06
CA ASN A 448 -52.58 -36.08 19.35
C ASN A 448 -51.92 -34.81 19.91
N ALA A 449 -52.74 -34.03 20.62
CA ALA A 449 -52.43 -32.78 21.30
C ALA A 449 -51.87 -32.99 22.72
N GLY A 450 -51.28 -31.93 23.29
CA GLY A 450 -50.89 -31.79 24.70
C GLY A 450 -49.63 -30.93 24.79
N ASP A 451 -49.73 -29.60 24.88
CA ASP A 451 -50.00 -28.80 26.10
C ASP A 451 -48.81 -28.81 27.09
N GLY A 452 -48.31 -27.63 27.42
CA GLY A 452 -47.23 -27.47 28.40
C GLY A 452 -46.38 -26.22 28.22
N ASP A 453 -46.86 -25.10 28.77
CA ASP A 453 -46.11 -23.89 29.14
C ASP A 453 -44.74 -24.16 29.80
N VAL A 454 -43.82 -23.19 29.73
CA VAL A 454 -43.26 -22.44 30.90
C VAL A 454 -41.97 -21.67 30.54
N GLU A 455 -42.04 -20.34 30.78
CA GLU A 455 -41.04 -19.33 31.20
C GLU A 455 -39.66 -19.27 30.50
N MET A 456 -39.26 -18.18 29.84
CA MET A 456 -38.95 -16.81 30.35
C MET A 456 -37.95 -16.76 31.51
N THR A 457 -36.67 -16.76 31.16
CA THR A 457 -35.66 -15.78 31.63
C THR A 457 -34.57 -15.63 30.60
#